data_AF-A0A327JZN9-F1
#
_entry.id   AF-A0A327JZN9-F1
#
_cell.length_a   1.000
_cell.length_b   1.000
_cell.length_c   1.000
_cell.angle_alpha   90.00
_cell.angle_beta   90.00
_cell.angle_gamma   90.00
#
_symmetry.space_group_name_H-M   'P 1'
#
loop_
_entity.id
_entity.type
_entity.pdbx_description
1 polymer ?
#
loop_
_entity_poly.entity_id
_entity_poly.type
_entity_poly.pdbx_seq_one_letter_code
_entity_poly.pdbx_strand_id
1 'polypeptide(L)'
;VWEKGGAATFDVERIDEIEREVKHDVIAFLTHLSEIVGPEARFVHQGMTSSDVLDTCLSVQLARAADLLLADLDRLLEALK
;
A
#
# COMPACT_ATOMS: atom_id res chain seq x y z
N VAL A 1 -4.10 -16.66 3.55
CA VAL A 1 -3.57 -15.29 3.35
C VAL A 1 -4.64 -14.36 2.81
N TRP A 2 -5.16 -14.57 1.59
CA TRP A 2 -6.10 -13.67 0.91
C TRP A 2 -7.38 -13.32 1.68
N GLU A 3 -8.04 -14.30 2.29
CA GLU A 3 -9.28 -14.06 3.07
C GLU A 3 -9.07 -13.08 4.24
N LYS A 4 -7.96 -13.25 4.99
CA LYS A 4 -7.65 -12.41 6.14
C LYS A 4 -6.99 -11.09 5.76
N GLY A 5 -6.07 -11.12 4.79
CA GLY A 5 -5.33 -9.94 4.33
C GLY A 5 -6.16 -8.99 3.48
N GLY A 6 -7.09 -9.50 2.67
CA GLY A 6 -7.93 -8.68 1.79
C GLY A 6 -9.01 -7.87 2.54
N ALA A 7 -9.45 -8.36 3.70
CA ALA A 7 -10.38 -7.66 4.59
C ALA A 7 -9.68 -6.98 5.78
N ALA A 8 -8.33 -6.95 5.78
CA ALA A 8 -7.56 -6.38 6.86
C ALA A 8 -7.85 -4.88 7.00
N THR A 9 -8.17 -4.47 8.23
CA THR A 9 -8.16 -3.05 8.61
C THR A 9 -6.80 -2.77 9.23
N PHE A 10 -6.02 -1.89 8.61
CA PHE A 10 -4.69 -1.53 9.10
C PHE A 10 -4.79 -0.43 10.15
N ASP A 11 -4.07 -0.63 11.25
CA ASP A 11 -3.89 0.36 12.31
C ASP A 11 -2.57 1.11 12.09
N VAL A 12 -2.67 2.38 11.70
CA VAL A 12 -1.51 3.23 11.40
C VAL A 12 -0.70 3.53 12.66
N GLU A 13 -1.36 3.75 13.80
CA GLU A 13 -0.65 4.03 15.05
C GLU A 13 0.17 2.81 15.49
N ARG A 14 -0.38 1.61 15.31
CA ARG A 14 0.33 0.36 15.56
C ARG A 14 1.53 0.15 14.64
N ILE A 15 1.40 0.49 13.36
CA ILE A 15 2.53 0.43 12.41
C ILE A 15 3.64 1.40 12.84
N ASP A 16 3.28 2.63 13.21
CA ASP A 16 4.24 3.65 13.66
C ASP A 16 4.98 3.22 14.94
N GLU A 17 4.30 2.54 15.86
CA GLU A 17 4.93 1.93 17.04
C GLU A 17 6.00 0.91 16.65
N ILE A 18 5.65 -0.02 15.76
CA ILE A 18 6.59 -1.05 15.29
C ILE A 18 7.74 -0.40 14.54
N GLU A 19 7.48 0.60 13.68
CA GLU A 19 8.51 1.32 12.94
C GLU A 19 9.50 2.02 13.89
N ARG A 20 9.04 2.57 15.02
CA ARG A 20 9.94 3.15 16.02
C ARG A 20 10.93 2.13 16.58
N GLU A 21 10.60 0.84 16.60
CA GLU A 21 11.49 -0.23 17.05
C GLU A 21 12.37 -0.75 15.91
N VAL A 22 11.78 -1.11 14.77
CA VAL A 22 12.49 -1.79 13.67
C VAL A 22 13.20 -0.82 12.72
N LYS A 23 12.88 0.48 12.77
CA LYS A 23 13.44 1.56 11.94
C LYS A 23 13.32 1.31 10.43
N HIS A 24 12.27 0.61 10.02
CA HIS A 24 11.99 0.30 8.62
C HIS A 24 10.49 0.10 8.42
N ASP A 25 9.90 1.00 7.62
CA ASP A 25 8.48 1.06 7.24
C ASP A 25 7.91 -0.25 6.68
N VAL A 26 8.56 -0.89 5.70
CA VAL A 26 8.09 -2.15 5.09
C VAL A 26 8.11 -3.29 6.10
N ILE A 27 9.13 -3.36 6.96
CA ILE A 27 9.18 -4.35 8.04
C ILE A 27 8.04 -4.08 9.05
N ALA A 28 7.79 -2.82 9.40
CA ALA A 28 6.72 -2.45 10.31
C ALA A 28 5.34 -2.84 9.76
N PHE A 29 5.08 -2.52 8.48
CA PHE A 29 3.88 -2.93 7.76
C PHE A 29 3.70 -4.46 7.73
N LEU A 30 4.74 -5.20 7.35
CA LEU A 30 4.68 -6.67 7.28
C LEU A 30 4.52 -7.32 8.66
N THR A 31 5.07 -6.70 9.70
CA THR A 31 4.91 -7.16 11.09
C THR A 31 3.47 -7.00 11.53
N HIS A 32 2.87 -5.82 11.31
CA HIS A 32 1.46 -5.60 11.63
C HIS A 32 0.53 -6.50 10.79
N LEU A 33 0.82 -6.68 9.49
CA LEU A 33 0.09 -7.62 8.65
C LEU A 33 0.17 -9.07 9.18
N SER A 34 1.31 -9.44 9.77
CA SER A 34 1.49 -10.75 10.39
C SER A 34 0.65 -10.92 11.65
N GLU A 35 0.41 -9.86 12.42
CA GLU A 35 -0.51 -9.86 13.58
C GLU A 35 -1.96 -10.21 13.14
N ILE A 36 -2.36 -9.82 11.93
CA ILE A 36 -3.71 -10.07 11.37
C ILE A 36 -3.82 -11.45 10.71
N VAL A 37 -2.86 -11.78 9.84
CA VAL A 37 -2.91 -12.99 9.01
C VAL A 37 -2.52 -14.24 9.81
N GLY A 38 -1.60 -14.10 10.77
CA GLY A 38 -1.04 -15.19 11.56
C GLY A 38 0.09 -15.94 10.84
N PRO A 39 0.32 -17.24 11.16
CA PRO A 39 1.51 -17.99 10.71
C PRO A 39 1.75 -18.02 9.19
N GLU A 40 0.69 -17.88 8.39
CA GLU A 40 0.76 -17.88 6.93
C GLU A 40 1.35 -16.58 6.35
N ALA A 41 1.51 -15.54 7.16
CA ALA A 41 2.12 -14.27 6.75
C ALA A 41 3.59 -14.42 6.30
N ARG A 42 4.28 -15.48 6.75
CA ARG A 42 5.65 -15.81 6.33
C ARG A 42 5.83 -15.95 4.82
N PHE A 43 4.75 -16.19 4.09
CA PHE A 43 4.76 -16.35 2.63
C PHE A 43 4.45 -15.06 1.86
N VAL A 44 4.01 -13.98 2.53
CA VAL A 44 3.49 -12.76 1.88
C VAL A 44 4.56 -11.99 1.11
N HIS A 45 5.79 -11.97 1.63
CA HIS A 45 6.91 -11.23 1.03
C HIS A 45 8.05 -12.15 0.58
N GLN A 46 7.77 -13.46 0.44
CA GLN A 46 8.80 -14.43 0.12
C GLN A 46 9.32 -14.22 -1.31
N GLY A 47 10.63 -14.00 -1.43
CA GLY A 47 11.29 -13.77 -2.72
C GLY A 47 11.14 -12.35 -3.27
N MET A 48 10.57 -11.44 -2.48
CA MET A 48 10.43 -10.02 -2.81
C MET A 48 11.41 -9.17 -2.01
N THR A 49 11.62 -7.96 -2.49
CA THR A 49 12.31 -6.86 -1.82
C THR A 49 11.34 -5.71 -1.55
N SER A 50 11.75 -4.74 -0.73
CA SER A 50 10.96 -3.53 -0.44
C SER A 50 10.51 -2.79 -1.71
N SER A 51 11.38 -2.74 -2.74
CA SER A 51 11.07 -2.06 -4.01
C SER A 51 9.95 -2.73 -4.78
N ASP A 52 9.84 -4.07 -4.74
CA ASP A 52 8.76 -4.78 -5.42
C ASP A 52 7.38 -4.34 -4.91
N VAL A 53 7.29 -3.94 -3.64
CA VAL A 53 6.07 -3.39 -3.03
C VAL A 53 5.95 -1.89 -3.33
N LEU A 54 6.97 -1.11 -2.95
CA LEU A 54 6.91 0.36 -2.98
C LEU A 54 6.75 0.90 -4.41
N ASP A 55 7.55 0.42 -5.36
CA ASP A 55 7.56 0.95 -6.73
C ASP A 55 6.28 0.57 -7.47
N THR A 56 5.75 -0.63 -7.21
CA THR A 56 4.47 -1.09 -7.78
C THR A 56 3.32 -0.27 -7.21
N CYS A 57 3.27 -0.07 -5.89
CA CYS A 57 2.24 0.75 -5.25
C CYS A 57 2.27 2.20 -5.75
N LEU A 58 3.47 2.80 -5.86
CA LEU A 58 3.64 4.15 -6.39
C LEU A 58 3.16 4.22 -7.85
N SER A 59 3.52 3.24 -8.69
CA SER A 59 3.08 3.19 -10.08
C SER A 59 1.55 3.14 -10.21
N VAL A 60 0.88 2.35 -9.35
CA VAL A 60 -0.60 2.31 -9.30
C VAL A 60 -1.18 3.65 -8.87
N GLN A 61 -0.59 4.32 -7.88
CA GLN A 61 -1.03 5.64 -7.45
C GLN A 61 -0.87 6.69 -8.56
N LEU A 62 0.26 6.68 -9.27
CA LEU A 62 0.52 7.60 -10.39
C LEU A 62 -0.47 7.40 -11.53
N ALA A 63 -0.77 6.16 -11.91
CA ALA A 63 -1.77 5.86 -12.93
C ALA A 63 -3.15 6.42 -12.55
N ARG A 64 -3.61 6.16 -11.32
CA ARG A 64 -4.90 6.66 -10.83
C ARG A 64 -4.93 8.18 -10.71
N ALA A 65 -3.83 8.80 -10.31
CA ALA A 65 -3.71 10.26 -10.27
C ALA A 65 -3.80 10.85 -11.69
N ALA A 66 -3.17 10.22 -12.68
CA ALA A 66 -3.26 10.63 -14.07
C ALA A 66 -4.70 10.55 -14.61
N ASP A 67 -5.45 9.49 -14.27
CA ASP A 67 -6.87 9.36 -14.66
C ASP A 67 -7.72 10.54 -14.13
N LEU A 68 -7.51 10.95 -12.88
CA LEU A 68 -8.18 12.11 -12.30
C LEU A 68 -7.80 13.41 -13.03
N LEU A 69 -6.52 13.60 -13.30
CA LEU A 69 -6.04 14.79 -14.02
C LEU A 69 -6.59 14.87 -15.44
N LEU A 70 -6.68 13.75 -16.16
CA LEU A 70 -7.25 13.69 -17.50
C LEU A 70 -8.74 14.05 -17.48
N ALA A 71 -9.51 13.52 -16.52
CA ALA A 71 -10.91 13.87 -16.36
C ALA A 71 -11.11 15.37 -16.04
N ASP A 72 -10.21 15.96 -15.24
CA ASP A 72 -10.23 17.38 -14.92
C ASP A 72 -9.92 18.25 -16.15
N LEU A 73 -8.97 17.83 -16.97
CA LEU A 73 -8.63 18.49 -18.23
C LEU A 73 -9.80 18.45 -19.21
N ASP A 74 -10.48 17.32 -19.36
CA ASP A 74 -11.67 17.22 -20.22
C ASP A 74 -12.77 18.20 -19.78
N ARG A 75 -13.04 18.29 -18.48
CA ARG A 75 -14.01 19.24 -17.91
C ARG A 75 -13.60 20.69 -18.14
N LEU A 76 -12.31 21.01 -18.00
CA LEU A 76 -11.80 22.33 -18.27
C LEU A 76 -11.96 22.71 -19.75
N LEU A 77 -11.61 21.79 -20.65
CA LEU A 77 -11.74 22.00 -22.10
C LEU A 77 -13.20 22.18 -22.51
N GLU A 78 -14.14 21.50 -21.87
CA GLU A 78 -15.57 21.69 -22.11
C GLU A 78 -16.06 23.08 -21.65
N ALA A 79 -15.61 23.55 -20.48
CA ALA A 79 -16.01 24.86 -19.95
C ALA A 79 -15.46 26.06 -20.74
N LEU A 80 -14.41 25.85 -21.54
CA LEU A 80 -13.78 26.89 -22.37
C LEU A 80 -14.36 26.96 -23.80
N LYS A 81 -15.26 26.05 -24.19
CA LYS A 81 -15.96 26.07 -25.48
C LYS A 81 -17.20 26.96 -25.42
#